data_AF-A0A951DD41-F1
#
_entry.id   AF-A0A951DD41-F1
#
_cell.length_a   1.000
_cell.length_b   1.000
_cell.length_c   1.000
_cell.angle_alpha   90.00
_cell.angle_beta   90.00
_cell.angle_gamma   90.00
#
_symmetry.space_group_name_H-M   'P 1'
#
loop_
_entity.id
_entity.type
_entity.pdbx_description
1 polymer ?
#
loop_
_entity_poly.entity_id
_entity_poly.type
_entity_poly.pdbx_seq_one_letter_code
_entity_poly.pdbx_strand_id
1 'polypeptide(L)'
;MFGRIAVSLLILAAIPCARAQEIFRDDFNGTSFDASKWFVHEFALGRTDFRMGPTIAGGVASIPIDTYDPRAPGVAFSGTELETNASFSRGAGLEFEARIRFNDPLPTGLVAAMFLYGYNSAKNTSDEIDYEFLTNQMDDPAQRDRALLTTFNDWDFDYANHSNDGIHMRTVNPSIPGIDWTQWNTFMIRWLPGRVDWVVNGRTVSSATEAVADEPMSLRFDVWAPGSDWPAAYDAGIQPEANSALNTRYSYEVDSIVVRSIPEPSAAALFLLGMAALSLKAWIRRR
;
A
#
# COMPACT_ATOMS: atom_id res chain seq x y z
N MET A 1 -54.40 11.55 -39.82
CA MET A 1 -53.33 10.58 -40.13
C MET A 1 -52.27 10.74 -39.04
N PHE A 2 -52.50 10.14 -37.86
CA PHE A 2 -51.62 10.29 -36.69
C PHE A 2 -50.69 9.08 -36.61
N GLY A 3 -49.41 9.32 -36.88
CA GLY A 3 -48.35 8.32 -36.79
C GLY A 3 -48.10 7.95 -35.33
N ARG A 4 -48.29 6.67 -35.00
CA ARG A 4 -47.90 6.11 -33.71
C ARG A 4 -46.37 6.05 -33.64
N ILE A 5 -45.78 6.91 -32.82
CA ILE A 5 -44.37 6.80 -32.43
C ILE A 5 -44.28 5.66 -31.41
N ALA A 6 -43.73 4.53 -31.83
CA ALA A 6 -43.38 3.45 -30.92
C ALA A 6 -42.12 3.86 -30.15
N VAL A 7 -42.28 4.23 -28.89
CA VAL A 7 -41.18 4.38 -27.94
C VAL A 7 -40.76 2.98 -27.52
N SER A 8 -39.71 2.45 -28.12
CA SER A 8 -39.07 1.23 -27.64
C SER A 8 -38.39 1.53 -26.29
N LEU A 9 -38.97 1.05 -25.20
CA LEU A 9 -38.28 0.99 -23.91
C LEU A 9 -37.08 0.03 -24.05
N LEU A 10 -35.87 0.58 -24.04
CA LEU A 10 -34.68 -0.21 -23.74
C LEU A 10 -34.74 -0.59 -22.25
N ILE A 11 -35.00 -1.86 -21.97
CA ILE A 11 -34.75 -2.44 -20.65
C ILE A 11 -33.23 -2.55 -20.52
N LEU A 12 -32.60 -1.62 -19.79
CA LEU A 12 -31.23 -1.83 -19.30
C LEU A 12 -31.28 -3.00 -18.32
N ALA A 13 -30.93 -4.20 -18.76
CA ALA A 13 -30.59 -5.27 -17.85
C ALA A 13 -29.40 -4.79 -17.01
N ALA A 14 -29.54 -4.79 -15.69
CA ALA A 14 -28.44 -4.55 -14.77
C ALA A 14 -27.39 -5.64 -15.02
N ILE A 15 -26.31 -5.28 -15.71
CA ILE A 15 -25.15 -6.17 -15.86
C ILE A 15 -24.61 -6.36 -14.43
N PRO A 16 -24.49 -7.59 -13.92
CA PRO A 16 -23.84 -7.81 -12.65
C PRO A 16 -22.44 -7.20 -12.76
N CYS A 17 -22.17 -6.18 -11.96
CA CYS A 17 -20.84 -5.64 -11.80
C CYS A 17 -19.98 -6.83 -11.37
N ALA A 18 -19.05 -7.25 -12.22
CA ALA A 18 -18.23 -8.40 -11.94
C ALA A 18 -17.49 -8.10 -10.62
N ARG A 19 -17.72 -8.94 -9.61
CA ARG A 19 -17.15 -8.74 -8.27
C ARG A 19 -15.66 -9.02 -8.33
N ALA A 20 -14.87 -8.22 -7.61
CA ALA A 20 -13.45 -8.49 -7.44
C ALA A 20 -13.25 -9.90 -6.87
N GLN A 21 -12.31 -10.66 -7.43
CA GLN A 21 -12.01 -12.02 -7.00
C GLN A 21 -10.87 -11.99 -5.98
N GLU A 22 -11.06 -12.57 -4.80
CA GLU A 22 -9.97 -12.76 -3.83
C GLU A 22 -8.93 -13.74 -4.39
N ILE A 23 -7.67 -13.30 -4.45
CA ILE A 23 -6.53 -14.07 -4.97
C ILE A 23 -5.45 -14.32 -3.93
N PHE A 24 -5.46 -13.58 -2.83
CA PHE A 24 -4.63 -13.81 -1.66
C PHE A 24 -5.36 -13.33 -0.41
N ARG A 25 -5.19 -14.06 0.70
CA ARG A 25 -5.72 -13.67 1.99
C ARG A 25 -4.85 -14.19 3.13
N ASP A 26 -4.65 -13.35 4.12
CA ASP A 26 -4.15 -13.76 5.41
C ASP A 26 -4.90 -13.04 6.52
N ASP A 27 -5.54 -13.80 7.41
CA ASP A 27 -6.19 -13.29 8.61
C ASP A 27 -5.31 -13.53 9.86
N PHE A 28 -4.04 -13.93 9.66
CA PHE A 28 -3.07 -14.23 10.72
C PHE A 28 -3.61 -15.17 11.81
N ASN A 29 -4.49 -16.09 11.40
CA ASN A 29 -5.10 -17.07 12.28
C ASN A 29 -4.04 -18.07 12.78
N GLY A 30 -4.17 -18.48 14.04
CA GLY A 30 -3.24 -19.41 14.68
C GLY A 30 -2.27 -18.71 15.61
N THR A 31 -1.08 -19.31 15.77
CA THR A 31 -0.07 -18.89 16.74
C THR A 31 1.34 -18.80 16.16
N SER A 32 1.46 -18.86 14.83
CA SER A 32 2.75 -18.90 14.15
C SER A 32 2.70 -18.21 12.80
N PHE A 33 3.82 -17.61 12.41
CA PHE A 33 4.06 -17.05 11.08
C PHE A 33 3.90 -18.12 9.99
N ASP A 34 3.12 -17.82 8.95
CA ASP A 34 2.93 -18.72 7.82
C ASP A 34 4.02 -18.49 6.77
N ALA A 35 5.15 -19.19 6.93
CA ALA A 35 6.28 -19.12 6.01
C ALA A 35 5.96 -19.65 4.59
N SER A 36 4.79 -20.29 4.38
CA SER A 36 4.35 -20.65 3.02
C SER A 36 3.82 -19.45 2.25
N LYS A 37 3.33 -18.42 2.96
CA LYS A 37 2.81 -17.18 2.39
C LYS A 37 3.81 -16.03 2.45
N TRP A 38 4.70 -16.05 3.43
CA TRP A 38 5.54 -14.90 3.76
C TRP A 38 7.02 -15.28 3.92
N PHE A 39 7.86 -14.30 3.65
CA PHE A 39 9.30 -14.30 3.87
C PHE A 39 9.67 -13.12 4.77
N VAL A 40 10.72 -13.27 5.59
CA VAL A 40 11.30 -12.20 6.42
C VAL A 40 12.63 -11.80 5.82
N HIS A 41 12.80 -10.52 5.53
CA HIS A 41 14.03 -10.00 4.94
C HIS A 41 15.18 -9.89 5.96
N GLU A 42 16.40 -10.08 5.45
CA GLU A 42 17.65 -9.93 6.21
C GLU A 42 18.61 -8.94 5.51
N PHE A 43 18.44 -7.64 5.78
CA PHE A 43 19.32 -6.56 5.30
C PHE A 43 19.22 -5.31 6.19
N ALA A 44 20.05 -4.30 5.95
CA ALA A 44 20.02 -3.05 6.71
C ALA A 44 19.42 -1.89 5.90
N LEU A 45 18.59 -1.08 6.54
CA LEU A 45 18.03 0.15 6.00
C LEU A 45 18.04 1.25 7.07
N GLY A 46 18.56 2.43 6.72
CA GLY A 46 18.70 3.54 7.67
C GLY A 46 19.50 3.14 8.90
N ARG A 47 18.88 3.23 10.08
CA ARG A 47 19.46 2.80 11.38
C ARG A 47 19.00 1.40 11.80
N THR A 48 18.40 0.62 10.92
CA THR A 48 17.73 -0.64 11.25
C THR A 48 18.37 -1.81 10.52
N ASP A 49 18.50 -2.93 11.22
CA ASP A 49 18.83 -4.23 10.64
C ASP A 49 17.58 -5.12 10.71
N PHE A 50 17.00 -5.37 9.52
CA PHE A 50 15.85 -6.25 9.36
C PHE A 50 16.26 -7.70 9.51
N ARG A 51 15.48 -8.43 10.32
CA ARG A 51 15.64 -9.87 10.55
C ARG A 51 14.58 -10.46 11.47
N MET A 52 13.84 -9.61 12.17
CA MET A 52 12.81 -10.08 13.09
C MET A 52 11.60 -10.52 12.29
N GLY A 53 11.02 -11.65 12.68
CA GLY A 53 9.71 -12.05 12.22
C GLY A 53 8.60 -11.38 13.05
N PRO A 54 7.35 -11.43 12.56
CA PRO A 54 6.24 -10.89 13.31
C PRO A 54 5.87 -11.83 14.46
N THR A 55 5.19 -11.30 15.47
CA THR A 55 4.52 -12.12 16.48
C THR A 55 3.07 -12.33 16.08
N ILE A 56 2.64 -13.58 15.93
CA ILE A 56 1.25 -13.92 15.58
C ILE A 56 0.49 -14.33 16.84
N ALA A 57 -0.54 -13.58 17.20
CA ALA A 57 -1.40 -13.89 18.34
C ALA A 57 -2.82 -13.37 18.13
N GLY A 58 -3.82 -14.20 18.42
CA GLY A 58 -5.23 -13.78 18.45
C GLY A 58 -5.79 -13.31 17.10
N GLY A 59 -5.26 -13.81 15.97
CA GLY A 59 -5.65 -13.36 14.63
C GLY A 59 -4.97 -12.07 14.17
N VAL A 60 -3.88 -11.66 14.84
CA VAL A 60 -3.16 -10.42 14.54
C VAL A 60 -1.68 -10.72 14.38
N ALA A 61 -1.06 -10.12 13.36
CA ALA A 61 0.38 -9.99 13.24
C ALA A 61 0.84 -8.67 13.87
N SER A 62 1.64 -8.75 14.92
CA SER A 62 2.43 -7.61 15.40
C SER A 62 3.74 -7.57 14.63
N ILE A 63 4.05 -6.42 14.03
CA ILE A 63 5.26 -6.17 13.24
C ILE A 63 6.23 -5.35 14.12
N PRO A 64 7.23 -6.00 14.75
CA PRO A 64 8.03 -5.35 15.78
C PRO A 64 9.27 -4.63 15.28
N ILE A 65 9.71 -3.64 16.08
CA ILE A 65 11.06 -3.09 16.10
C ILE A 65 11.55 -3.03 17.55
N ASP A 66 12.80 -3.44 17.77
CA ASP A 66 13.48 -3.44 19.06
C ASP A 66 14.60 -2.40 19.06
N THR A 67 14.71 -1.63 20.14
CA THR A 67 15.84 -0.71 20.32
C THR A 67 17.16 -1.45 20.45
N TYR A 68 17.16 -2.69 20.96
CA TYR A 68 18.35 -3.52 21.07
C TYR A 68 18.47 -4.50 19.89
N ASP A 69 19.61 -4.43 19.22
CA ASP A 69 20.04 -5.41 18.24
C ASP A 69 21.21 -6.26 18.79
N PRO A 70 21.09 -7.59 18.93
CA PRO A 70 22.18 -8.44 19.43
C PRO A 70 23.40 -8.56 18.50
N ARG A 71 23.28 -8.31 17.20
CA ARG A 71 24.41 -8.31 16.24
C ARG A 71 25.05 -6.92 16.12
N ALA A 72 24.33 -5.85 16.47
CA ALA A 72 24.83 -4.48 16.45
C ALA A 72 24.39 -3.64 17.68
N PRO A 73 24.74 -4.04 18.92
CA PRO A 73 24.28 -3.35 20.13
C PRO A 73 24.67 -1.87 20.16
N GLY A 74 23.71 -0.98 20.40
CA GLY A 74 23.93 0.47 20.43
C GLY A 74 24.26 1.10 19.09
N VAL A 75 24.18 0.34 17.99
CA VAL A 75 24.49 0.80 16.63
C VAL A 75 23.26 0.75 15.72
N ALA A 76 22.46 -0.30 15.81
CA ALA A 76 21.26 -0.47 14.98
C ALA A 76 20.04 -0.90 15.81
N PHE A 77 18.85 -0.55 15.33
CA PHE A 77 17.60 -1.17 15.76
C PHE A 77 17.48 -2.56 15.12
N SER A 78 16.86 -3.51 15.79
CA SER A 78 16.45 -4.75 15.13
C SER A 78 15.02 -4.56 14.63
N GLY A 79 14.79 -4.63 13.32
CA GLY A 79 13.49 -4.38 12.69
C GLY A 79 12.90 -5.60 12.02
N THR A 80 11.71 -5.40 11.46
CA THR A 80 10.97 -6.40 10.68
C THR A 80 10.67 -5.84 9.30
N GLU A 81 10.97 -6.61 8.25
CA GLU A 81 10.36 -6.44 6.93
C GLU A 81 9.84 -7.81 6.47
N LEU A 82 8.56 -7.86 6.11
CA LEU A 82 7.87 -9.02 5.58
C LEU A 82 7.58 -8.82 4.11
N GLU A 83 7.67 -9.90 3.35
CA GLU A 83 7.26 -9.95 1.94
C GLU A 83 6.37 -11.17 1.68
N THR A 84 5.32 -11.00 0.88
CA THR A 84 4.57 -12.16 0.35
C THR A 84 5.44 -12.98 -0.59
N ASN A 85 5.43 -14.31 -0.45
CA ASN A 85 6.03 -15.21 -1.43
C ASN A 85 5.36 -15.12 -2.82
N ALA A 86 4.15 -14.55 -2.90
CA ALA A 86 3.46 -14.28 -4.13
C ALA A 86 3.87 -12.91 -4.70
N SER A 87 4.18 -12.89 -5.99
CA SER A 87 4.26 -11.67 -6.80
C SER A 87 2.99 -11.52 -7.62
N PHE A 88 2.44 -10.31 -7.69
CA PHE A 88 1.15 -10.03 -8.26
C PHE A 88 1.28 -9.20 -9.55
N SER A 89 0.79 -9.74 -10.67
CA SER A 89 0.68 -8.98 -11.91
C SER A 89 -0.63 -8.20 -11.95
N ARG A 90 -0.57 -6.90 -12.27
CA ARG A 90 -1.72 -5.98 -12.23
C ARG A 90 -2.96 -6.46 -12.99
N GLY A 91 -2.79 -6.96 -14.22
CA GLY A 91 -3.91 -7.23 -15.13
C GLY A 91 -4.81 -5.99 -15.34
N ALA A 92 -6.13 -6.18 -15.24
CA ALA A 92 -7.13 -5.11 -15.29
C ALA A 92 -7.11 -4.19 -14.06
N GLY A 93 -6.45 -4.65 -12.99
CA GLY A 93 -6.29 -3.95 -11.74
C GLY A 93 -6.32 -4.88 -10.54
N LEU A 94 -5.69 -4.45 -9.45
CA LEU A 94 -5.65 -5.15 -8.16
C LEU A 94 -6.04 -4.19 -7.03
N GLU A 95 -6.65 -4.74 -5.99
CA GLU A 95 -6.85 -4.08 -4.70
C GLU A 95 -6.10 -4.85 -3.62
N PHE A 96 -5.16 -4.19 -2.95
CA PHE A 96 -4.45 -4.69 -1.78
C PHE A 96 -5.01 -3.97 -0.58
N GLU A 97 -5.72 -4.67 0.30
CA GLU A 97 -6.35 -4.10 1.48
C GLU A 97 -5.75 -4.73 2.73
N ALA A 98 -5.30 -3.89 3.67
CA ALA A 98 -4.85 -4.32 4.98
C ALA A 98 -5.62 -3.58 6.07
N ARG A 99 -5.90 -4.29 7.18
CA ARG A 99 -6.50 -3.71 8.38
C ARG A 99 -5.42 -3.52 9.43
N ILE A 100 -5.07 -2.26 9.70
CA ILE A 100 -3.89 -1.87 10.46
C ILE A 100 -4.29 -1.01 11.66
N ARG A 101 -3.57 -1.16 12.78
CA ARG A 101 -3.56 -0.19 13.90
C ARG A 101 -2.15 -0.02 14.45
N PHE A 102 -1.96 1.06 15.19
CA PHE A 102 -0.72 1.40 15.86
C PHE A 102 -0.87 1.20 17.36
N ASN A 103 0.14 0.58 17.99
CA ASN A 103 0.15 0.39 19.43
C ASN A 103 0.63 1.67 20.11
N ASP A 104 -0.23 2.27 20.93
CA ASP A 104 0.09 3.51 21.66
C ASP A 104 0.90 3.21 22.94
N PRO A 105 1.98 3.96 23.24
CA PRO A 105 2.64 4.93 22.36
C PRO A 105 3.64 4.28 21.40
N LEU A 106 3.61 4.72 20.14
CA LEU A 106 4.76 4.61 19.25
C LEU A 106 5.60 5.87 19.38
N PRO A 107 6.91 5.72 19.53
CA PRO A 107 7.82 6.85 19.60
C PRO A 107 7.90 7.52 18.24
N THR A 108 8.17 8.82 18.25
CA THR A 108 8.69 9.54 17.09
C THR A 108 10.00 8.92 16.62
N GLY A 109 10.35 9.10 15.34
CA GLY A 109 11.59 8.62 14.75
C GLY A 109 11.50 7.25 14.09
N LEU A 110 10.30 6.74 13.83
CA LEU A 110 10.04 5.47 13.15
C LEU A 110 9.19 5.68 11.89
N VAL A 111 9.33 4.76 10.94
CA VAL A 111 8.48 4.58 9.77
C VAL A 111 7.92 3.18 9.83
N ALA A 112 6.61 3.05 9.76
CA ALA A 112 5.96 1.80 9.44
C ALA A 112 5.40 1.89 8.01
N ALA A 113 5.41 0.79 7.27
CA ALA A 113 4.85 0.79 5.93
C ALA A 113 3.94 -0.41 5.61
N MET A 114 3.07 -0.17 4.64
CA MET A 114 2.44 -1.19 3.79
C MET A 114 2.75 -0.77 2.37
N PHE A 115 3.44 -1.61 1.61
CA PHE A 115 3.89 -1.23 0.27
C PHE A 115 3.92 -2.41 -0.69
N LEU A 116 3.95 -2.10 -1.98
CA LEU A 116 4.21 -3.06 -3.05
C LEU A 116 5.62 -2.80 -3.54
N TYR A 117 6.41 -3.85 -3.79
CA TYR A 117 7.75 -3.69 -4.36
C TYR A 117 8.06 -4.79 -5.36
N GLY A 118 8.70 -4.43 -6.46
CA GLY A 118 9.19 -5.34 -7.49
C GLY A 118 10.51 -4.83 -8.07
N TYR A 119 11.49 -5.71 -8.23
CA TYR A 119 12.78 -5.40 -8.85
C TYR A 119 12.96 -6.15 -10.15
N ASN A 120 13.28 -5.43 -11.23
CA ASN A 120 13.62 -6.01 -12.51
C ASN A 120 15.11 -5.93 -12.78
N SER A 121 15.76 -7.07 -12.56
CA SER A 121 17.19 -7.25 -12.80
C SER A 121 17.63 -7.08 -14.25
N ALA A 122 16.72 -7.21 -15.22
CA ALA A 122 17.06 -7.02 -16.63
C ALA A 122 17.11 -5.54 -17.03
N LYS A 123 16.33 -4.70 -16.36
CA LYS A 123 16.33 -3.24 -16.54
C LYS A 123 17.18 -2.49 -15.51
N ASN A 124 17.52 -3.14 -14.39
CA ASN A 124 18.10 -2.51 -13.20
C ASN A 124 17.18 -1.42 -12.63
N THR A 125 15.86 -1.66 -12.65
CA THR A 125 14.84 -0.74 -12.15
C THR A 125 13.94 -1.41 -11.13
N SER A 126 13.26 -0.62 -10.32
CA SER A 126 12.25 -1.05 -9.36
C SER A 126 10.93 -0.32 -9.58
N ASP A 127 9.85 -1.04 -9.31
CA ASP A 127 8.49 -0.52 -9.20
C ASP A 127 8.04 -0.64 -7.74
N GLU A 128 7.35 0.39 -7.24
CA GLU A 128 6.95 0.43 -5.84
C GLU A 128 5.70 1.32 -5.63
N ILE A 129 4.85 0.98 -4.66
CA ILE A 129 3.67 1.77 -4.28
C ILE A 129 3.46 1.71 -2.77
N ASP A 130 3.40 2.88 -2.12
CA ASP A 130 3.59 2.98 -0.68
C ASP A 130 2.42 3.60 0.07
N TYR A 131 2.17 3.04 1.25
CA TYR A 131 1.75 3.77 2.44
C TYR A 131 2.92 3.80 3.41
N GLU A 132 3.44 4.99 3.70
CA GLU A 132 4.43 5.22 4.75
C GLU A 132 3.82 6.05 5.89
N PHE A 133 3.92 5.52 7.09
CA PHE A 133 3.36 6.09 8.30
C PHE A 133 4.49 6.64 9.18
N LEU A 134 4.73 7.94 9.08
CA LEU A 134 5.80 8.60 9.84
C LEU A 134 5.31 8.86 11.27
N THR A 135 5.91 8.21 12.26
CA THR A 135 5.46 8.38 13.66
C THR A 135 5.67 9.81 14.17
N ASN A 136 6.63 10.55 13.60
CA ASN A 136 6.78 12.00 13.80
C ASN A 136 5.50 12.78 13.51
N GLN A 137 4.76 12.40 12.47
CA GLN A 137 3.54 13.09 12.10
C GLN A 137 2.42 12.76 13.07
N MET A 138 2.33 11.52 13.55
CA MET A 138 1.28 11.06 14.47
C MET A 138 1.27 11.82 15.80
N ASP A 139 2.44 12.23 16.29
CA ASP A 139 2.58 13.01 17.52
C ASP A 139 2.42 14.54 17.30
N ASP A 140 2.60 15.03 16.07
CA ASP A 140 2.44 16.45 15.71
C ASP A 140 0.96 16.80 15.50
N PRO A 141 0.32 17.66 16.33
CA PRO A 141 -1.08 18.03 16.18
C PRO A 141 -1.45 18.64 14.82
N ALA A 142 -0.49 19.22 14.09
CA ALA A 142 -0.68 19.80 12.76
C ALA A 142 -0.56 18.77 11.62
N GLN A 143 -0.03 17.57 11.90
CA GLN A 143 0.25 16.53 10.90
C GLN A 143 -0.29 15.14 11.28
N ARG A 144 -0.87 14.99 12.47
CA ARG A 144 -1.35 13.74 13.05
C ARG A 144 -2.38 12.97 12.25
N ASP A 145 -2.91 13.54 11.19
CA ASP A 145 -3.89 12.89 10.34
C ASP A 145 -3.34 12.60 8.94
N ARG A 146 -2.02 12.45 8.78
CA ARG A 146 -1.39 12.30 7.45
C ARG A 146 -0.71 10.95 7.26
N ALA A 147 -0.60 10.54 6.01
CA ALA A 147 0.27 9.44 5.60
C ALA A 147 1.02 9.86 4.33
N LEU A 148 2.29 9.47 4.23
CA LEU A 148 3.08 9.69 3.04
C LEU A 148 2.77 8.59 2.03
N LEU A 149 2.47 8.98 0.80
CA LEU A 149 2.05 8.09 -0.26
C LEU A 149 2.97 8.29 -1.45
N THR A 150 3.62 7.22 -1.89
CA THR A 150 4.56 7.27 -3.01
C THR A 150 4.25 6.19 -4.03
N THR A 151 4.53 6.46 -5.30
CA THR A 151 4.54 5.46 -6.37
C THR A 151 5.79 5.67 -7.20
N PHE A 152 6.48 4.58 -7.51
CA PHE A 152 7.66 4.51 -8.34
C PHE A 152 7.37 3.67 -9.58
N ASN A 153 7.93 4.09 -10.72
CA ASN A 153 7.83 3.34 -11.97
C ASN A 153 9.17 3.36 -12.70
N ASP A 154 9.72 2.18 -12.98
CA ASP A 154 11.03 1.99 -13.59
C ASP A 154 12.11 2.83 -12.89
N TRP A 155 12.07 2.90 -11.55
CA TRP A 155 13.00 3.69 -10.77
C TRP A 155 14.36 2.98 -10.66
N ASP A 156 15.41 3.61 -11.16
CA ASP A 156 16.79 3.11 -11.07
C ASP A 156 17.52 3.79 -9.90
N PHE A 157 18.15 2.98 -9.04
CA PHE A 157 18.95 3.43 -7.90
C PHE A 157 20.12 4.34 -8.32
N ASP A 158 20.60 4.22 -9.56
CA ASP A 158 21.67 5.07 -10.09
C ASP A 158 21.16 6.46 -10.53
N TYR A 159 19.83 6.70 -10.55
CA TYR A 159 19.31 8.06 -10.68
C TYR A 159 19.68 8.85 -9.43
N ALA A 160 20.72 9.69 -9.56
CA ALA A 160 21.23 10.60 -8.53
C ALA A 160 20.20 11.62 -7.99
N ASN A 161 18.95 11.58 -8.45
CA ASN A 161 17.90 12.48 -8.04
C ASN A 161 16.65 11.67 -7.64
N HIS A 162 16.48 11.43 -6.34
CA HIS A 162 15.24 10.94 -5.71
C HIS A 162 14.13 12.01 -5.76
N SER A 163 13.93 12.62 -6.93
CA SER A 163 13.02 13.75 -7.09
C SER A 163 11.64 13.26 -7.46
N ASN A 164 10.63 13.87 -6.84
CA ASN A 164 9.21 13.81 -7.21
C ASN A 164 8.98 14.41 -8.61
N ASP A 165 9.49 13.74 -9.65
CA ASP A 165 9.56 14.22 -11.03
C ASP A 165 8.26 13.99 -11.81
N GLY A 166 7.34 13.19 -11.27
CA GLY A 166 6.09 12.80 -11.92
C GLY A 166 6.28 11.85 -13.10
N ILE A 167 7.47 11.29 -13.28
CA ILE A 167 7.80 10.33 -14.33
C ILE A 167 8.16 8.99 -13.69
N HIS A 168 9.21 8.97 -12.87
CA HIS A 168 9.69 7.77 -12.18
C HIS A 168 9.24 7.72 -10.73
N MET A 169 8.85 8.87 -10.16
CA MET A 169 8.41 8.96 -8.77
C MET A 169 7.31 10.01 -8.62
N ARG A 170 6.27 9.66 -7.86
CA ARG A 170 5.30 10.62 -7.34
C ARG A 170 5.06 10.43 -5.85
N THR A 171 5.36 11.46 -5.05
CA THR A 171 5.09 11.50 -3.61
C THR A 171 4.10 12.59 -3.25
N VAL A 172 3.14 12.26 -2.38
CA VAL A 172 2.17 13.18 -1.77
C VAL A 172 1.95 12.82 -0.30
N ASN A 173 1.58 13.80 0.51
CA ASN A 173 1.33 13.60 1.94
C ASN A 173 -0.05 14.16 2.35
N PRO A 174 -1.16 13.55 1.91
CA PRO A 174 -2.50 14.07 2.17
C PRO A 174 -2.89 13.99 3.65
N SER A 175 -3.85 14.83 4.06
CA SER A 175 -4.61 14.63 5.30
C SER A 175 -5.69 13.56 5.09
N ILE A 176 -5.97 12.82 6.15
CA ILE A 176 -6.90 11.71 6.29
C ILE A 176 -7.84 12.09 7.45
N PRO A 177 -8.84 12.95 7.19
CA PRO A 177 -9.63 13.53 8.26
C PRO A 177 -10.35 12.49 9.11
N GLY A 178 -10.17 12.58 10.43
CA GLY A 178 -10.82 11.73 11.41
C GLY A 178 -10.18 10.35 11.58
N ILE A 179 -8.97 10.13 11.08
CA ILE A 179 -8.19 8.94 11.41
C ILE A 179 -7.88 8.90 12.91
N ASP A 180 -7.99 7.71 13.50
CA ASP A 180 -7.47 7.39 14.82
C ASP A 180 -6.53 6.20 14.65
N TRP A 181 -5.22 6.45 14.73
CA TRP A 181 -4.18 5.44 14.49
C TRP A 181 -4.23 4.28 15.48
N THR A 182 -4.78 4.50 16.68
CA THR A 182 -4.88 3.46 17.73
C THR A 182 -6.03 2.49 17.48
N GLN A 183 -6.96 2.87 16.60
CA GLN A 183 -8.06 2.01 16.17
C GLN A 183 -7.70 1.28 14.89
N TRP A 184 -8.44 0.20 14.63
CA TRP A 184 -8.33 -0.52 13.38
C TRP A 184 -8.86 0.32 12.22
N ASN A 185 -7.98 0.60 11.27
CA ASN A 185 -8.29 1.28 10.02
C ASN A 185 -7.99 0.36 8.84
N THR A 186 -8.71 0.55 7.74
CA THR A 186 -8.43 -0.17 6.48
C THR A 186 -7.66 0.75 5.55
N PHE A 187 -6.53 0.26 5.05
CA PHE A 187 -5.69 0.93 4.06
C PHE A 187 -5.70 0.06 2.81
N MET A 188 -5.95 0.69 1.66
CA MET A 188 -5.99 -0.02 0.39
C MET A 188 -5.21 0.72 -0.69
N ILE A 189 -4.33 -0.03 -1.34
CA ILE A 189 -3.74 0.34 -2.63
C ILE A 189 -4.61 -0.28 -3.72
N ARG A 190 -5.22 0.55 -4.56
CA ARG A 190 -5.87 0.11 -5.80
C ARG A 190 -4.97 0.45 -6.97
N TRP A 191 -4.35 -0.57 -7.54
CA TRP A 191 -3.40 -0.46 -8.64
C TRP A 191 -4.10 -0.81 -9.96
N LEU A 192 -4.28 0.18 -10.83
CA LEU A 192 -5.02 0.09 -12.09
C LEU A 192 -4.12 0.39 -13.29
N PRO A 193 -4.53 -0.02 -14.51
CA PRO A 193 -3.95 0.49 -15.74
C PRO A 193 -3.95 2.03 -15.78
N GLY A 194 -2.77 2.62 -15.64
CA GLY A 194 -2.55 4.07 -15.70
C GLY A 194 -3.03 4.86 -14.49
N ARG A 195 -3.35 4.22 -13.36
CA ARG A 195 -3.69 4.93 -12.11
C ARG A 195 -3.39 4.12 -10.85
N VAL A 196 -2.97 4.80 -9.80
CA VAL A 196 -2.97 4.27 -8.42
C VAL A 196 -3.96 5.09 -7.60
N ASP A 197 -4.84 4.43 -6.84
CA ASP A 197 -5.68 5.08 -5.84
C ASP A 197 -5.29 4.58 -4.43
N TRP A 198 -5.08 5.50 -3.50
CA TRP A 198 -4.93 5.21 -2.08
C TRP A 198 -6.26 5.45 -1.38
N VAL A 199 -6.78 4.42 -0.71
CA VAL A 199 -8.09 4.40 -0.07
C VAL A 199 -7.94 4.09 1.41
N VAL A 200 -8.53 4.93 2.27
CA VAL A 200 -8.56 4.72 3.72
C VAL A 200 -10.00 4.68 4.19
N ASN A 201 -10.37 3.62 4.93
CA ASN A 201 -11.73 3.43 5.46
C ASN A 201 -12.82 3.60 4.37
N GLY A 202 -12.55 3.05 3.19
CA GLY A 202 -13.44 3.11 2.02
C GLY A 202 -13.49 4.46 1.30
N ARG A 203 -12.66 5.44 1.66
CA ARG A 203 -12.58 6.75 1.01
C ARG A 203 -11.23 6.92 0.30
N THR A 204 -11.25 7.28 -0.98
CA THR A 204 -10.02 7.65 -1.70
C THR A 204 -9.45 8.93 -1.08
N VAL A 205 -8.22 8.86 -0.56
CA VAL A 205 -7.50 10.00 0.02
C VAL A 205 -6.52 10.63 -0.98
N SER A 206 -6.09 9.86 -1.99
CA SER A 206 -5.25 10.34 -3.08
C SER A 206 -5.35 9.42 -4.30
N SER A 207 -4.99 9.96 -5.47
CA SER A 207 -4.82 9.21 -6.71
C SER A 207 -3.60 9.75 -7.47
N ALA A 208 -2.91 8.88 -8.22
CA ALA A 208 -1.79 9.21 -9.11
C ALA A 208 -2.08 8.68 -10.52
N THR A 209 -1.78 9.48 -11.54
CA THR A 209 -1.67 9.00 -12.94
C THR A 209 -0.23 9.06 -13.45
N GLU A 210 0.66 9.60 -12.63
CA GLU A 210 2.10 9.73 -12.80
C GLU A 210 2.83 8.55 -12.13
N ALA A 211 4.01 8.18 -12.65
CA ALA A 211 4.86 7.13 -12.09
C ALA A 211 4.10 5.85 -11.70
N VAL A 212 3.17 5.43 -12.55
CA VAL A 212 2.31 4.28 -12.29
C VAL A 212 3.07 3.00 -12.64
N ALA A 213 3.49 2.26 -11.61
CA ALA A 213 4.12 0.96 -11.72
C ALA A 213 3.40 0.05 -12.74
N ASP A 214 4.17 -0.72 -13.49
CA ASP A 214 3.70 -1.62 -14.53
C ASP A 214 4.25 -3.06 -14.44
N GLU A 215 5.18 -3.32 -13.52
CA GLU A 215 5.79 -4.62 -13.31
C GLU A 215 5.20 -5.38 -12.12
N PRO A 216 5.25 -6.73 -12.10
CA PRO A 216 4.76 -7.50 -10.97
C PRO A 216 5.48 -7.16 -9.66
N MET A 217 4.70 -6.94 -8.60
CA MET A 217 5.21 -6.58 -7.27
C MET A 217 4.70 -7.55 -6.20
N SER A 218 5.50 -7.76 -5.15
CA SER A 218 5.08 -8.44 -3.92
C SER A 218 4.52 -7.42 -2.93
N LEU A 219 3.62 -7.86 -2.04
CA LEU A 219 3.15 -7.03 -0.93
C LEU A 219 4.12 -7.13 0.25
N ARG A 220 4.45 -6.00 0.86
CA ARG A 220 5.40 -5.88 1.95
C ARG A 220 4.88 -5.05 3.12
N PHE A 221 5.44 -5.32 4.29
CA PHE A 221 5.18 -4.64 5.56
C PHE A 221 6.49 -4.48 6.31
N ASP A 222 6.80 -3.29 6.79
CA ASP A 222 8.00 -3.07 7.58
C ASP A 222 7.79 -2.08 8.74
N VAL A 223 8.75 -2.08 9.65
CA VAL A 223 8.98 -0.97 10.58
C VAL A 223 10.46 -0.75 10.79
N TRP A 224 10.90 0.49 10.62
CA TRP A 224 12.31 0.87 10.69
C TRP A 224 12.51 2.30 11.21
N ALA A 225 13.73 2.57 11.67
CA ALA A 225 14.21 3.89 12.08
C ALA A 225 15.09 4.51 10.98
N PRO A 226 14.69 5.65 10.38
CA PRO A 226 15.47 6.33 9.35
C PRO A 226 16.68 7.07 9.93
N GLY A 227 17.61 7.45 9.06
CA GLY A 227 18.77 8.31 9.38
C GLY A 227 18.44 9.80 9.33
N SER A 228 19.38 10.64 9.77
CA SER A 228 19.21 12.11 9.83
C SER A 228 19.10 12.79 8.46
N ASP A 229 19.42 12.08 7.39
CA ASP A 229 19.25 12.47 6.00
C ASP A 229 17.76 12.58 5.60
N TRP A 230 16.84 12.02 6.39
CA TRP A 230 15.40 12.21 6.23
C TRP A 230 14.73 12.89 7.44
N PRO A 231 14.85 14.23 7.59
CA PRO A 231 14.39 14.94 8.79
C PRO A 231 12.88 14.85 9.06
N ALA A 232 12.06 14.56 8.05
CA ALA A 232 10.61 14.43 8.24
C ALA A 232 10.25 13.19 9.08
N ALA A 233 11.06 12.14 9.01
CA ALA A 233 10.82 10.86 9.68
C ALA A 233 11.82 10.58 10.80
N TYR A 234 13.00 11.19 10.76
CA TYR A 234 14.04 11.05 11.79
C TYR A 234 13.66 11.74 13.11
N ASP A 235 14.00 11.10 14.23
CA ASP A 235 14.08 11.73 15.54
C ASP A 235 15.35 11.26 16.27
N ALA A 236 16.09 12.21 16.83
CA ALA A 236 17.27 11.96 17.65
C ALA A 236 16.91 11.45 19.07
N GLY A 237 15.66 11.61 19.50
CA GLY A 237 15.15 11.16 20.81
C GLY A 237 15.06 9.64 20.95
N ILE A 238 15.01 8.90 19.84
CA ILE A 238 15.08 7.44 19.83
C ILE A 238 16.44 6.96 19.30
N GLN A 239 17.11 6.10 20.06
CA GLN A 239 18.43 5.57 19.74
C GLN A 239 18.47 4.05 19.92
N PRO A 240 19.33 3.35 19.14
CA PRO A 240 19.68 1.98 19.43
C PRO A 240 20.23 1.82 20.85
N GLU A 241 19.82 0.76 21.53
CA GLU A 241 20.24 0.43 22.89
C GLU A 241 21.38 -0.60 22.85
N ALA A 242 22.40 -0.40 23.69
CA ALA A 242 23.54 -1.30 23.80
C ALA A 242 23.31 -2.44 24.81
N ASN A 243 22.42 -2.22 25.79
CA ASN A 243 22.10 -3.18 26.83
C ASN A 243 20.76 -3.86 26.56
N SER A 244 20.78 -5.19 26.35
CA SER A 244 19.55 -5.97 26.13
C SER A 244 18.52 -5.84 27.26
N ALA A 245 18.94 -5.53 28.49
CA ALA A 245 18.04 -5.32 29.62
C ALA A 245 17.24 -4.00 29.54
N LEU A 246 17.66 -3.07 28.69
CA LEU A 246 16.98 -1.80 28.41
C LEU A 246 16.26 -1.81 27.04
N ASN A 247 16.19 -2.98 26.39
CA ASN A 247 15.47 -3.13 25.13
C ASN A 247 14.02 -2.67 25.30
N THR A 248 13.59 -1.79 24.41
CA THR A 248 12.19 -1.40 24.29
C THR A 248 11.68 -1.87 22.93
N ARG A 249 10.54 -2.55 22.94
CA ARG A 249 9.87 -3.03 21.75
C ARG A 249 8.71 -2.12 21.38
N TYR A 250 8.66 -1.73 20.11
CA TYR A 250 7.54 -1.05 19.50
C TYR A 250 6.97 -1.90 18.37
N SER A 251 5.72 -1.65 18.00
CA SER A 251 5.08 -2.37 16.89
C SER A 251 3.88 -1.63 16.35
N TYR A 252 3.55 -1.93 15.11
CA TYR A 252 2.19 -1.76 14.59
C TYR A 252 1.61 -3.14 14.29
N GLU A 253 0.30 -3.21 14.13
CA GLU A 253 -0.42 -4.46 14.05
C GLU A 253 -1.25 -4.55 12.78
N VAL A 254 -1.29 -5.75 12.21
CA VAL A 254 -2.08 -6.09 11.02
C VAL A 254 -3.04 -7.23 11.39
N ASP A 255 -4.33 -6.98 11.27
CA ASP A 255 -5.39 -7.95 11.57
C ASP A 255 -5.70 -8.84 10.36
N SER A 256 -5.75 -8.26 9.18
CA SER A 256 -6.06 -9.02 7.97
C SER A 256 -5.49 -8.35 6.73
N ILE A 257 -5.20 -9.17 5.73
CA ILE A 257 -4.79 -8.78 4.39
C ILE A 257 -5.67 -9.49 3.38
N VAL A 258 -6.16 -8.76 2.39
CA VAL A 258 -6.86 -9.33 1.25
C VAL A 258 -6.35 -8.68 -0.03
N VAL A 259 -5.97 -9.50 -1.01
CA VAL A 259 -5.70 -9.04 -2.37
C VAL A 259 -6.81 -9.52 -3.28
N ARG A 260 -7.38 -8.60 -4.05
CA ARG A 260 -8.47 -8.89 -4.98
C ARG A 260 -8.11 -8.46 -6.39
N SER A 261 -8.38 -9.31 -7.38
CA SER A 261 -8.30 -8.92 -8.78
C SER A 261 -9.58 -8.21 -9.22
N ILE A 262 -9.41 -7.11 -9.94
CA ILE A 262 -10.51 -6.40 -10.58
C ILE A 262 -10.76 -7.08 -11.94
N PRO A 263 -11.98 -7.56 -12.21
CA PRO A 263 -12.28 -8.23 -13.46
C PRO A 263 -12.30 -7.25 -14.64
N GLU A 264 -11.81 -7.72 -15.79
CA GLU A 264 -11.98 -7.01 -17.07
C GLU A 264 -13.47 -6.74 -17.35
N PRO A 265 -13.84 -5.59 -17.95
CA PRO A 265 -15.19 -5.37 -18.41
C PRO A 265 -15.62 -6.49 -19.37
N SER A 266 -16.77 -7.12 -19.11
CA SER A 266 -17.24 -8.19 -19.99
C SER A 266 -17.41 -7.67 -21.43
N ALA A 267 -17.14 -8.55 -22.42
CA ALA A 267 -17.34 -8.21 -23.84
C ALA A 267 -18.76 -7.71 -24.15
N ALA A 268 -19.77 -8.18 -23.39
CA ALA A 268 -21.14 -7.72 -23.48
C ALA A 268 -21.32 -6.25 -23.01
N ALA A 269 -20.61 -5.84 -21.95
CA ALA A 269 -20.62 -4.46 -21.48
C ALA A 269 -19.96 -3.51 -22.49
N LEU A 270 -18.84 -3.92 -23.10
CA LEU A 270 -18.16 -3.18 -24.16
C LEU A 270 -19.03 -3.04 -25.42
N PHE A 271 -19.72 -4.12 -25.81
CA PHE A 271 -20.64 -4.11 -26.96
C PHE A 271 -21.83 -3.16 -26.74
N LEU A 272 -22.42 -3.14 -25.53
CA LEU A 272 -23.53 -2.25 -25.19
C LEU A 272 -23.10 -0.77 -25.14
N LEU A 273 -21.92 -0.46 -24.62
CA LEU A 273 -21.35 0.90 -24.67
C LEU A 273 -21.09 1.35 -26.12
N GLY A 274 -20.57 0.46 -26.96
CA GLY A 274 -20.40 0.72 -28.40
C GLY A 274 -21.74 1.00 -29.10
N MET A 275 -22.78 0.21 -28.80
CA MET A 275 -24.12 0.40 -29.34
C MET A 275 -24.79 1.69 -28.86
N ALA A 276 -24.59 2.09 -27.59
CA ALA A 276 -25.07 3.36 -27.05
C ALA A 276 -24.36 4.57 -27.70
N ALA A 277 -23.05 4.48 -27.95
CA ALA A 277 -22.31 5.54 -28.64
C ALA A 277 -22.73 5.69 -30.11
N LEU A 278 -23.01 4.58 -30.80
CA LEU A 278 -23.50 4.57 -32.18
C LEU A 278 -24.93 5.13 -32.29
N SER A 279 -25.81 4.78 -31.34
CA SER A 279 -27.18 5.30 -31.32
C SER A 279 -27.24 6.80 -31.00
N LEU A 280 -26.37 7.29 -30.11
CA LEU A 280 -26.22 8.72 -29.83
C LEU A 280 -25.68 9.50 -31.03
N LYS A 281 -24.65 8.98 -31.72
CA LYS A 281 -24.13 9.58 -32.98
C LYS A 281 -25.19 9.61 -34.08
N ALA A 282 -26.00 8.56 -34.21
CA ALA A 282 -27.08 8.50 -35.19
C ALA A 282 -28.22 9.48 -34.87
N TRP A 283 -28.49 9.73 -33.59
CA TRP A 283 -29.48 10.72 -33.15
C TRP A 283 -29.00 12.15 -33.40
N ILE A 284 -27.74 12.47 -33.10
CA ILE A 284 -27.15 13.80 -33.36
C ILE A 284 -27.16 14.14 -34.86
N ARG A 285 -26.89 13.17 -35.74
CA ARG A 285 -26.89 13.39 -37.21
C ARG A 285 -28.28 13.55 -37.85
N ARG A 286 -29.36 13.26 -37.12
CA ARG A 286 -30.76 13.37 -37.61
C ARG A 286 -31.46 14.65 -37.13
N ARG A 287 -30.75 15.51 -36.41
CA ARG A 287 -31.16 16.89 -36.11
C ARG A 287 -30.39 17.85 -37.00
#